data_AF-A0A248JZ29-F1
#
_entry.id   AF-A0A248JZ29-F1
#
_cell.length_a   1.000
_cell.length_b   1.000
_cell.length_c   1.000
_cell.angle_alpha   90.00
_cell.angle_beta   90.00
_cell.angle_gamma   90.00
#
_symmetry.space_group_name_H-M   'P 1'
#
loop_
_entity.id
_entity.type
_entity.pdbx_description
1 polymer ?
#
loop_
_entity_poly.entity_id
_entity_poly.type
_entity_poly.pdbx_seq_one_letter_code
_entity_poly.pdbx_strand_id
1 'polypeptide(L)'
;MGTLTLLTLEAVCARFPDVGEQDIHWWVTQGWVRPDGPLAPEHAADWRFHPVDVARVALIRDLRHDMGVADDTLPLVLSLIDQVYSLRAALHGVAGVLDRLPPEVRQTVLAITEEVDPSGP
;
A
#
# COMPACT_ATOMS: atom_id res chain seq x y z
N MET A 1 -3.85 14.59 14.00
CA MET A 1 -4.78 14.16 12.93
C MET A 1 -4.73 15.20 11.83
N GLY A 2 -3.81 15.03 10.87
CA GLY A 2 -3.78 15.89 9.69
C GLY A 2 -5.03 15.62 8.85
N THR A 3 -5.68 16.67 8.37
CA THR A 3 -6.71 16.58 7.34
C THR A 3 -6.13 15.79 6.16
N LEU A 4 -6.51 14.52 6.00
CA LEU A 4 -6.15 13.74 4.82
C LEU A 4 -6.94 14.35 3.66
N THR A 5 -6.26 15.15 2.85
CA THR A 5 -6.88 15.76 1.67
C THR A 5 -7.19 14.67 0.67
N LEU A 6 -8.48 14.40 0.48
CA LEU A 6 -8.98 13.59 -0.62
C LEU A 6 -8.71 14.30 -1.94
N LEU A 7 -8.12 13.61 -2.91
CA LEU A 7 -7.89 14.14 -4.26
C LEU A 7 -8.98 13.68 -5.22
N THR A 8 -9.33 14.54 -6.17
CA THR A 8 -10.17 14.16 -7.32
C THR A 8 -9.32 13.48 -8.38
N LEU A 9 -9.96 12.80 -9.33
CA LEU A 9 -9.27 12.21 -10.49
C LEU A 9 -8.44 13.24 -11.27
N GLU A 10 -8.99 14.42 -11.50
CA GLU A 10 -8.29 15.55 -12.14
C GLU A 10 -7.02 15.94 -11.37
N ALA A 11 -7.11 16.06 -10.03
CA ALA A 11 -5.96 16.40 -9.20
C ALA A 11 -4.89 15.31 -9.19
N VAL A 12 -5.29 14.03 -9.27
CA VAL A 12 -4.35 12.91 -9.41
C VAL A 12 -3.64 12.97 -10.77
N CYS A 13 -4.36 13.16 -11.87
CA CYS A 13 -3.77 13.28 -13.21
C CYS A 13 -2.85 14.51 -13.32
N ALA A 14 -3.22 15.63 -12.71
CA ALA A 14 -2.38 16.83 -12.66
C ALA A 14 -1.07 16.60 -11.86
N ARG A 15 -1.09 15.70 -10.88
CA ARG A 15 0.08 15.33 -10.07
C ARG A 15 1.01 14.35 -10.77
N PHE A 16 0.48 13.49 -11.64
CA PHE A 16 1.22 12.50 -12.42
C PHE A 16 0.94 12.70 -13.91
N PRO A 17 1.62 13.67 -14.56
CA PRO A 17 1.31 14.04 -15.94
C PRO A 17 1.58 12.93 -16.97
N ASP A 18 2.37 11.93 -16.58
CA ASP A 18 2.70 10.74 -17.35
C ASP A 18 1.68 9.61 -17.20
N VAL A 19 0.71 9.74 -16.29
CA VAL A 19 -0.39 8.80 -16.09
C VAL A 19 -1.67 9.42 -16.67
N GLY A 20 -2.22 8.78 -17.70
CA GLY A 20 -3.47 9.23 -18.31
C GLY A 20 -4.69 8.87 -17.47
N GLU A 21 -5.79 9.59 -17.66
CA GLU A 21 -7.06 9.27 -17.00
C GLU A 21 -7.50 7.82 -17.29
N GLN A 22 -7.30 7.36 -18.53
CA GLN A 22 -7.63 6.00 -18.96
C GLN A 22 -6.85 4.92 -18.19
N ASP A 23 -5.59 5.20 -17.82
CA ASP A 23 -4.80 4.28 -16.99
C ASP A 23 -5.40 4.19 -15.59
N ILE A 24 -5.80 5.32 -15.00
CA ILE A 24 -6.45 5.33 -13.68
C ILE A 24 -7.77 4.55 -13.72
N HIS A 25 -8.62 4.81 -14.73
CA HIS A 25 -9.86 4.04 -14.93
C HIS A 25 -9.60 2.54 -15.02
N TRP A 26 -8.58 2.16 -15.79
CA TRP A 26 -8.18 0.77 -15.93
C TRP A 26 -7.75 0.18 -14.59
N TRP A 27 -6.88 0.87 -13.83
CA TRP A 27 -6.41 0.40 -12.53
C TRP A 27 -7.52 0.30 -11.49
N VAL A 28 -8.52 1.19 -11.54
CA VAL A 28 -9.72 1.11 -10.69
C VAL A 28 -10.58 -0.10 -11.09
N THR A 29 -10.75 -0.34 -12.39
CA THR A 29 -11.47 -1.52 -12.91
C THR A 29 -10.80 -2.83 -12.51
N GLN A 30 -9.46 -2.88 -12.52
CA GLN A 30 -8.70 -4.03 -12.04
C GLN A 30 -8.65 -4.12 -10.49
N GLY A 31 -9.21 -3.13 -9.80
CA GLY A 31 -9.23 -3.05 -8.34
C GLY A 31 -7.86 -2.79 -7.70
N TRP A 32 -6.88 -2.38 -8.50
CA TRP A 32 -5.54 -2.02 -8.03
C TRP A 32 -5.63 -0.72 -7.23
N VAL A 33 -6.26 0.32 -7.77
CA VAL A 33 -6.54 1.58 -7.07
C VAL A 33 -8.00 1.61 -6.66
N ARG A 34 -8.33 2.10 -5.45
CA ARG A 34 -9.68 2.03 -4.90
C ARG A 34 -10.12 3.38 -4.34
N PRO A 35 -10.55 4.32 -5.20
CA PRO A 35 -11.11 5.57 -4.71
C PRO A 35 -12.41 5.33 -3.95
N ASP A 36 -12.75 6.27 -3.06
CA ASP A 36 -14.10 6.38 -2.50
C ASP A 36 -15.07 6.90 -3.57
N GLY A 37 -16.30 6.38 -3.56
CA GLY A 37 -17.38 6.76 -4.48
C GLY A 37 -17.89 5.60 -5.33
N PRO A 38 -18.82 5.86 -6.27
CA PRO A 38 -19.32 4.85 -7.19
C PRO A 38 -18.21 4.42 -8.15
N LEU A 39 -17.83 3.14 -8.13
CA LEU A 39 -16.69 2.61 -8.93
C LEU A 39 -16.98 2.45 -10.42
N ALA A 40 -18.20 2.77 -10.88
CA ALA A 40 -18.54 2.70 -12.29
C ALA A 40 -17.82 3.84 -13.05
N PRO A 41 -17.17 3.59 -14.20
CA PRO A 41 -16.36 4.58 -14.92
C PRO A 41 -17.11 5.88 -15.26
N GLU A 42 -18.41 5.82 -15.51
CA GLU A 42 -19.22 7.00 -15.80
C GLU A 42 -19.36 7.96 -14.60
N HIS A 43 -19.05 7.52 -13.38
CA HIS A 43 -19.05 8.31 -12.15
C HIS A 43 -17.64 8.71 -11.69
N ALA A 44 -16.62 8.61 -12.55
CA ALA A 44 -15.24 8.86 -12.13
C ALA A 44 -14.96 10.31 -11.69
N ALA A 45 -15.79 11.27 -12.07
CA ALA A 45 -15.75 12.63 -11.54
C ALA A 45 -16.06 12.68 -10.02
N ASP A 46 -16.81 11.70 -9.51
CA ASP A 46 -17.16 11.59 -8.10
C ASP A 46 -16.11 10.83 -7.28
N TRP A 47 -15.09 10.24 -7.93
CA TRP A 47 -14.03 9.53 -7.24
C TRP A 47 -13.23 10.46 -6.31
N ARG A 48 -12.95 9.96 -5.12
CA ARG A 48 -12.13 10.62 -4.10
C ARG A 48 -11.01 9.67 -3.68
N PHE A 49 -9.78 10.03 -4.00
CA PHE A 49 -8.59 9.25 -3.72
C PHE A 49 -8.02 9.64 -2.37
N HIS A 50 -7.83 8.67 -1.48
CA HIS A 50 -7.07 8.87 -0.26
C HIS A 50 -5.57 8.95 -0.56
N PRO A 51 -4.76 9.49 0.37
CA PRO A 51 -3.31 9.50 0.19
C PRO A 51 -2.69 8.11 -0.06
N VAL A 52 -3.31 7.04 0.44
CA VAL A 52 -2.89 5.67 0.15
C VAL A 52 -3.12 5.28 -1.31
N ASP A 53 -4.25 5.71 -1.90
CA ASP A 53 -4.55 5.47 -3.31
C ASP A 53 -3.61 6.25 -4.22
N VAL A 54 -3.31 7.49 -3.84
CA VAL A 54 -2.35 8.36 -4.56
C VAL A 54 -0.94 7.77 -4.50
N ALA A 55 -0.52 7.24 -3.35
CA ALA A 55 0.75 6.53 -3.22
C ALA A 55 0.78 5.25 -4.07
N ARG A 56 -0.36 4.56 -4.19
CA ARG A 56 -0.48 3.38 -5.03
C ARG A 56 -0.42 3.71 -6.53
N VAL A 57 -1.03 4.82 -6.96
CA VAL A 57 -0.87 5.37 -8.32
C VAL A 57 0.59 5.64 -8.63
N ALA A 58 1.32 6.31 -7.72
CA ALA A 58 2.76 6.55 -7.88
C ALA A 58 3.55 5.25 -8.02
N LEU A 59 3.27 4.25 -7.17
CA LEU A 59 3.94 2.95 -7.25
C LEU A 59 3.70 2.23 -8.58
N ILE A 60 2.45 2.18 -9.06
CA ILE A 60 2.13 1.54 -10.35
C ILE A 60 2.85 2.27 -11.49
N ARG A 61 2.85 3.61 -11.46
CA ARG A 61 3.59 4.47 -12.39
C ARG A 61 5.09 4.14 -12.39
N ASP A 62 5.72 4.06 -11.23
CA ASP A 62 7.16 3.74 -11.11
C ASP A 62 7.47 2.32 -11.62
N LEU A 63 6.59 1.35 -11.33
CA LEU A 63 6.73 -0.03 -11.83
C LEU A 63 6.67 -0.09 -13.36
N ARG A 64 5.75 0.63 -13.98
CA ARG A 64 5.60 0.65 -15.44
C ARG A 64 6.72 1.42 -16.13
N HIS A 65 7.01 2.64 -15.67
CA HIS A 65 7.91 3.55 -16.37
C HIS A 65 9.38 3.36 -16.01
N ASP A 66 9.69 3.20 -14.72
CA ASP A 66 11.08 3.17 -14.27
C ASP A 66 11.63 1.75 -14.23
N MET A 67 10.78 0.75 -13.99
CA MET A 67 11.17 -0.66 -13.90
C MET A 67 10.74 -1.52 -15.11
N GLY A 68 9.95 -0.96 -16.03
CA GLY A 68 9.53 -1.67 -17.25
C GLY A 68 8.67 -2.91 -17.00
N VAL A 69 7.95 -2.95 -15.88
CA VAL A 69 7.05 -4.05 -15.53
C VAL A 69 5.85 -4.03 -16.47
N ALA A 70 5.61 -5.16 -17.15
CA ALA A 70 4.48 -5.32 -18.04
C ALA A 70 3.14 -5.35 -17.29
N ASP A 71 2.08 -4.85 -17.93
CA ASP A 71 0.76 -4.69 -17.30
C ASP A 71 0.15 -6.00 -16.81
N ASP A 72 0.46 -7.12 -17.46
CA ASP A 72 0.04 -8.48 -17.07
C ASP A 72 0.75 -8.99 -15.81
N THR A 73 1.93 -8.45 -15.52
CA THR A 73 2.79 -8.82 -14.39
C THR A 73 2.54 -7.93 -13.18
N LEU A 74 1.99 -6.73 -13.38
CA LEU A 74 1.66 -5.79 -12.32
C LEU A 74 0.83 -6.40 -11.17
N PRO A 75 -0.24 -7.19 -11.39
CA PRO A 75 -1.00 -7.79 -10.29
C PRO A 75 -0.13 -8.62 -9.34
N LEU A 76 0.78 -9.41 -9.90
CA LEU A 76 1.66 -10.26 -9.10
C LEU A 76 2.62 -9.40 -8.28
N VAL A 77 3.28 -8.42 -8.91
CA VAL A 77 4.23 -7.53 -8.22
C VAL A 77 3.54 -6.72 -7.13
N LEU A 78 2.36 -6.15 -7.43
CA LEU A 78 1.55 -5.43 -6.45
C LEU A 78 1.16 -6.33 -5.27
N SER A 79 0.77 -7.59 -5.53
CA SER A 79 0.45 -8.55 -4.47
C SER A 79 1.64 -8.85 -3.56
N LEU A 80 2.86 -8.94 -4.13
CA LEU A 80 4.08 -9.20 -3.36
C LEU A 80 4.45 -7.99 -2.50
N ILE A 81 4.31 -6.78 -3.05
CA ILE A 81 4.54 -5.54 -2.31
C ILE A 81 3.53 -5.41 -1.17
N ASP A 82 2.24 -5.66 -1.43
CA ASP A 82 1.18 -5.64 -0.41
C ASP A 82 1.44 -6.68 0.70
N GLN A 83 1.97 -7.86 0.36
CA GLN A 83 2.40 -8.87 1.33
C GLN A 83 3.54 -8.37 2.20
N VAL A 84 4.57 -7.73 1.63
CA VAL A 84 5.69 -7.16 2.38
C VAL A 84 5.24 -6.05 3.32
N TYR A 85 4.34 -5.15 2.86
CA TYR A 85 3.78 -4.11 3.72
C TYR A 85 2.97 -4.69 4.86
N SER A 86 2.16 -5.72 4.59
CA SER A 86 1.35 -6.41 5.61
C SER A 86 2.23 -7.10 6.65
N LEU A 87 3.31 -7.76 6.23
CA LEU A 87 4.29 -8.36 7.14
C LEU A 87 4.98 -7.29 8.00
N ARG A 88 5.42 -6.19 7.39
CA ARG A 88 6.03 -5.07 8.12
C ARG A 88 5.08 -4.47 9.14
N ALA A 89 3.81 -4.30 8.78
CA ALA A 89 2.78 -3.80 9.68
C ALA A 89 2.54 -4.76 10.85
N ALA A 90 2.48 -6.07 10.59
CA ALA A 90 2.35 -7.09 11.64
C ALA A 90 3.55 -7.06 12.60
N LEU A 91 4.78 -6.99 12.07
CA LEU A 91 5.99 -6.89 12.88
C LEU A 91 6.03 -5.61 13.73
N HIS A 92 5.66 -4.46 13.15
CA HIS A 92 5.52 -3.22 13.93
C HIS A 92 4.43 -3.32 15.01
N GLY A 93 3.33 -4.02 14.71
CA GLY A 93 2.27 -4.29 15.68
C GLY A 93 2.78 -5.12 16.86
N VAL A 94 3.51 -6.21 16.57
CA VAL A 94 4.15 -7.05 17.59
C VAL A 94 5.16 -6.25 18.41
N ALA A 95 6.07 -5.52 17.75
CA ALA A 95 7.05 -4.67 18.42
C ALA A 95 6.37 -3.64 19.34
N GLY A 96 5.29 -3.00 18.86
CA GLY A 96 4.50 -2.07 19.66
C GLY A 96 3.81 -2.73 20.86
N VAL A 97 3.37 -3.99 20.75
CA VAL A 97 2.83 -4.74 21.90
C VAL A 97 3.94 -5.02 22.90
N LEU A 98 5.08 -5.55 22.46
CA LEU A 98 6.26 -5.77 23.31
C LEU A 98 6.67 -4.48 24.01
N ASP A 99 6.55 -3.34 23.32
CA ASP A 99 6.87 -2.04 23.87
C ASP A 99 5.99 -1.60 25.04
N ARG A 100 4.76 -2.11 25.10
CA ARG A 100 3.77 -1.81 26.15
C ARG A 100 3.73 -2.86 27.26
N LEU A 101 4.46 -3.96 27.13
CA LEU A 101 4.50 -4.98 28.17
C LEU A 101 5.27 -4.48 29.41
N PRO A 102 4.88 -4.92 30.61
CA PRO A 102 5.68 -4.73 31.81
C PRO A 102 7.11 -5.26 31.62
N PRO A 103 8.13 -4.62 32.23
CA PRO A 103 9.55 -4.97 32.03
C PRO A 103 9.87 -6.44 32.29
N GLU A 104 9.18 -7.07 33.22
CA GLU A 104 9.38 -8.46 33.65
C GLU A 104 8.92 -9.45 32.56
N VAL A 105 7.78 -9.15 31.93
CA VAL A 105 7.23 -9.95 30.84
C VAL A 105 8.09 -9.79 29.58
N ARG A 106 8.56 -8.56 29.29
CA ARG A 106 9.44 -8.31 28.15
C ARG A 106 10.76 -9.08 28.24
N GLN A 107 11.40 -9.09 29.42
CA GLN A 107 12.64 -9.85 29.65
C GLN A 107 12.42 -11.35 29.45
N THR A 108 11.28 -11.87 29.90
CA THR A 108 10.93 -13.28 29.69
C THR A 108 10.78 -13.62 28.20
N VAL A 109 10.09 -12.76 27.42
CA VAL A 109 9.91 -12.97 25.98
C VAL A 109 11.24 -12.90 25.23
N LEU A 110 12.11 -11.94 25.53
CA LEU A 110 13.41 -11.81 24.88
C LEU A 110 14.30 -13.04 25.12
N ALA A 111 14.35 -13.53 26.35
CA ALA A 111 15.12 -14.74 26.69
C ALA A 111 14.67 -15.98 25.91
N ILE A 112 13.36 -16.15 25.70
CA ILE A 112 12.81 -17.27 24.91
C ILE A 112 13.12 -17.10 23.42
N THR A 113 13.11 -15.87 22.90
CA THR A 113 13.31 -15.62 21.47
C THR A 113 14.78 -15.77 21.06
N GLU A 114 15.74 -15.53 21.96
CA GLU A 114 17.17 -15.78 21.73
C GLU A 114 17.54 -17.29 21.73
N GLU A 115 16.76 -18.13 22.43
CA GLU A 115 16.92 -19.59 22.36
C GLU A 115 16.39 -20.18 21.05
N VAL A 116 15.48 -19.49 20.38
CA VAL A 116 15.00 -19.83 19.04
C VAL A 116 15.94 -19.15 18.03
N ASP A 117 17.09 -19.77 17.76
CA ASP A 117 17.99 -19.33 16.69
C ASP A 117 17.18 -19.06 15.41
N PRO A 118 17.22 -17.83 14.84
CA PRO A 118 16.57 -17.52 13.56
C PRO A 118 17.19 -18.31 12.39
N SER A 119 18.31 -18.99 12.63
CA SER A 119 18.97 -19.97 11.77
C SER A 119 18.59 -21.39 12.19
N GLY A 120 17.29 -21.72 12.23
CA GLY A 120 16.87 -23.13 12.26
C GLY A 120 17.32 -23.87 10.99
N PRO A 121 17.43 -25.23 11.03
CA PRO A 121 18.27 -26.07 10.15
C PRO A 121 18.10 -25.89 8.64
#